data_AF-A0AAV8X2A7-F1
#
_entry.id   AF-A0AAV8X2A7-F1
#
_cell.length_a   1.000
_cell.length_b   1.000
_cell.length_c   1.000
_cell.angle_alpha   90.00
_cell.angle_beta   90.00
_cell.angle_gamma   90.00
#
_symmetry.space_group_name_H-M   'P 1'
#
loop_
_entity.id
_entity.type
_entity.pdbx_description
1 polymer ?
#
loop_
_entity_poly.entity_id
_entity_poly.type
_entity_poly.pdbx_seq_one_letter_code
_entity_poly.pdbx_strand_id
1 'polypeptide(L)'
;MINNEEPVVPVKKARKIKKEILIRQKKVKGEAHINHKGRVIEAKKVGPDCKCKRYKCFSVITDKIKETDIEGVLCNSNKKPPGQSLSRARLRCIQNSLAHTNGSPLDKRGQHQNRPNKTSPELDFLIQQHIKSFPARQSHYSIRKNPQRFYLHETLTVKETYRSAYQELTCTMYDMLRQKIEANKNEQEGKKLAAEKELHLWKAEAFYSLKRKWKQEAHTNKATVISFDFMQNLNESIGRKATDALASTKITRCKRKEKVTVETPQEWDAIMVTCRLKPSPFDVITLGHEADVGYGTKLKFQQSLP
;
A
#
# COMPACT_ATOMS: atom_id res chain seq x y z
N MET A 1 -65.28 9.77 56.81
CA MET A 1 -65.05 10.50 55.56
C MET A 1 -63.55 10.53 55.33
N ILE A 2 -63.03 9.62 54.50
CA ILE A 2 -61.60 9.53 54.18
C ILE A 2 -61.44 10.17 52.80
N ASN A 3 -60.79 11.33 52.77
CA ASN A 3 -60.53 12.08 51.55
C ASN A 3 -59.45 11.36 50.75
N ASN A 4 -59.84 10.83 49.59
CA ASN A 4 -58.91 10.33 48.57
C ASN A 4 -58.37 11.53 47.79
N GLU A 5 -57.18 12.01 48.14
CA GLU A 5 -56.42 12.92 47.29
C GLU A 5 -55.62 12.10 46.28
N GLU A 6 -55.98 12.22 45.00
CA GLU A 6 -55.24 11.60 43.91
C GLU A 6 -53.85 12.24 43.78
N PRO A 7 -52.79 11.43 43.56
CA PRO A 7 -51.43 11.94 43.46
C PRO A 7 -51.27 12.78 42.18
N VAL A 8 -51.03 14.07 42.37
CA VAL A 8 -50.67 15.01 41.30
C VAL A 8 -49.34 14.58 40.66
N VAL A 9 -49.43 13.94 39.49
CA VAL A 9 -48.25 13.50 38.74
C VAL A 9 -47.54 14.74 38.17
N PRO A 10 -46.24 14.94 38.47
CA PRO A 10 -45.52 16.12 38.02
C PRO A 10 -45.36 16.10 36.49
N VAL A 11 -46.04 17.03 35.80
CA VAL A 11 -45.95 17.23 34.36
C VAL A 11 -44.52 17.62 33.99
N LYS A 12 -43.77 16.67 33.42
CA LYS A 12 -42.39 16.90 32.96
C LYS A 12 -42.40 17.91 31.81
N LYS A 13 -41.75 19.07 32.01
CA LYS A 13 -41.60 20.12 31.00
C LYS A 13 -40.99 19.54 29.71
N ALA A 14 -41.69 19.65 28.58
CA ALA A 14 -41.22 19.14 27.30
C ALA A 14 -39.86 19.74 26.92
N ARG A 15 -38.87 18.89 26.63
CA ARG A 15 -37.54 19.35 26.21
C ARG A 15 -37.66 20.11 24.89
N LYS A 16 -37.25 21.38 24.89
CA LYS A 16 -37.20 22.22 23.69
C LYS A 16 -36.30 21.56 22.65
N ILE A 17 -36.89 21.06 21.56
CA ILE A 17 -36.15 20.44 20.46
C ILE A 17 -35.18 21.49 19.89
N LYS A 18 -33.90 21.13 19.79
CA LYS A 18 -32.87 22.02 19.25
C LYS A 18 -33.26 22.45 17.83
N LYS A 19 -33.16 23.75 17.53
CA LYS A 19 -33.51 24.35 16.22
C LYS A 19 -32.88 23.60 15.03
N GLU A 20 -31.68 23.05 15.21
CA GLU A 20 -30.97 22.26 14.19
C GLU A 20 -31.71 20.98 13.78
N ILE A 21 -32.38 20.31 14.72
CA ILE A 21 -33.13 19.08 14.47
C ILE A 21 -34.36 19.39 13.62
N LEU A 22 -35.08 20.47 13.97
CA LEU A 22 -36.22 20.97 13.19
C LEU A 22 -35.81 21.36 11.77
N ILE A 23 -34.69 22.08 11.61
CA ILE A 23 -34.16 22.44 10.28
C ILE A 23 -33.80 21.18 9.48
N ARG A 24 -33.19 20.17 10.13
CA ARG A 24 -32.85 18.91 9.46
C ARG A 24 -34.11 18.17 9.01
N GLN A 25 -35.17 18.12 9.83
CA GLN A 25 -36.44 17.50 9.46
C GLN A 25 -37.08 18.21 8.26
N LYS A 26 -37.14 19.54 8.27
CA LYS A 26 -37.67 20.33 7.14
C LYS A 26 -36.87 20.11 5.85
N LYS A 27 -35.54 19.99 5.93
CA LYS A 27 -34.67 19.66 4.78
C LYS A 27 -34.98 18.29 4.17
N VAL A 28 -35.27 17.30 5.01
CA VAL A 28 -35.61 15.94 4.56
C VAL A 28 -36.98 15.93 3.89
N LYS A 29 -37.96 16.61 4.50
CA LYS A 29 -39.31 16.76 3.93
C LYS A 29 -39.37 17.65 2.68
N GLY A 30 -38.29 18.36 2.35
CA GLY A 30 -38.26 19.31 1.23
C GLY A 30 -39.04 20.59 1.48
N GLU A 31 -39.43 20.86 2.73
CA GLU A 31 -40.19 22.04 3.13
C GLU A 31 -39.32 23.30 3.16
N ALA A 32 -39.97 24.46 3.03
CA ALA A 32 -39.33 25.74 3.19
C ALA A 32 -38.78 25.90 4.62
N HIS A 33 -37.54 26.40 4.74
CA HIS A 33 -36.89 26.56 6.04
C HIS A 33 -35.92 27.72 6.06
N ILE A 34 -35.68 28.27 7.25
CA ILE A 34 -34.69 29.32 7.48
C ILE A 34 -33.35 28.67 7.79
N ASN A 35 -32.29 29.09 7.11
CA ASN A 35 -30.95 28.58 7.35
C ASN A 35 -30.30 29.21 8.59
N HIS A 36 -29.12 28.74 8.98
CA HIS A 36 -28.37 29.28 10.13
C HIS A 36 -27.93 30.74 9.95
N LYS A 37 -27.97 31.27 8.72
CA LYS A 37 -27.67 32.67 8.37
C LYS A 37 -28.96 33.54 8.28
N GLY A 38 -30.11 33.02 8.70
CA GLY A 38 -31.39 33.73 8.65
C GLY A 38 -32.03 33.84 7.26
N ARG A 39 -31.46 33.23 6.21
CA ARG A 39 -32.05 33.27 4.86
C ARG A 39 -33.14 32.22 4.72
N VAL A 40 -34.27 32.60 4.14
CA VAL A 40 -35.37 31.70 3.78
C VAL A 40 -34.95 30.88 2.55
N ILE A 41 -35.06 29.56 2.66
CA ILE A 41 -34.90 28.62 1.54
C ILE A 41 -36.30 28.09 1.23
N GLU A 42 -36.75 28.27 -0.02
CA GLU A 42 -38.05 27.80 -0.48
C GLU A 42 -38.15 26.27 -0.50
N ALA A 43 -39.39 25.77 -0.50
CA ALA A 43 -39.66 24.34 -0.62
C ALA A 43 -39.16 23.83 -1.98
N LYS A 44 -38.61 22.61 -2.00
CA LYS A 44 -38.17 22.00 -3.24
C LYS A 44 -39.39 21.65 -4.10
N LYS A 45 -39.46 22.22 -5.30
CA LYS A 45 -40.45 21.86 -6.31
C LYS A 45 -39.84 20.81 -7.24
N VAL A 46 -40.61 19.78 -7.56
CA VAL A 46 -40.25 18.84 -8.62
C VAL A 46 -40.40 19.59 -9.95
N GLY A 47 -39.32 19.66 -10.72
CA GLY A 47 -39.35 20.31 -12.03
C GLY A 47 -40.18 19.51 -13.04
N PRO A 48 -40.52 20.10 -14.20
CA PRO A 48 -41.21 19.39 -15.27
C PRO A 48 -40.38 18.20 -15.76
N ASP A 49 -41.08 17.20 -16.31
CA ASP A 49 -40.45 15.99 -16.82
C ASP A 49 -39.37 16.31 -17.85
N CYS A 50 -38.22 15.67 -17.69
CA CYS A 50 -37.11 15.89 -18.61
C CYS A 50 -37.46 15.28 -19.98
N LYS A 51 -37.35 16.06 -21.07
CA LYS A 51 -37.60 15.62 -22.46
C LYS A 51 -36.44 14.78 -23.03
N CYS A 52 -35.73 14.06 -22.17
CA CYS A 52 -34.50 13.38 -22.49
C CYS A 52 -34.75 12.14 -23.39
N LYS A 53 -34.61 12.29 -24.72
CA LYS A 53 -34.83 11.20 -25.70
C LYS A 53 -33.98 9.94 -25.45
N ARG A 54 -32.78 10.11 -24.90
CA ARG A 54 -31.80 9.02 -24.73
C ARG A 54 -32.12 8.07 -23.56
N TYR A 55 -32.75 8.56 -22.50
CA TYR A 55 -32.87 7.79 -21.25
C TYR A 55 -34.30 7.52 -20.79
N LYS A 56 -35.31 8.18 -21.39
CA LYS A 56 -36.74 8.00 -21.09
C LYS A 56 -37.01 7.83 -19.58
N CYS A 57 -36.36 8.66 -18.75
CA CYS A 57 -36.19 8.42 -17.30
C CYS A 57 -37.52 8.18 -16.55
N PHE A 58 -38.62 8.73 -17.04
CA PHE A 58 -39.94 8.66 -16.42
C PHE A 58 -40.89 7.64 -17.07
N SER A 59 -40.53 7.01 -18.20
CA SER A 59 -41.34 5.88 -18.72
C SER A 59 -41.05 4.57 -17.98
N VAL A 60 -39.91 4.49 -17.29
CA VAL A 60 -39.48 3.32 -16.51
C VAL A 60 -39.89 3.44 -15.03
N ILE A 61 -40.02 4.67 -14.51
CA ILE A 61 -40.43 4.94 -13.14
C ILE A 61 -41.89 5.41 -13.18
N THR A 62 -42.82 4.47 -13.09
CA THR A 62 -44.25 4.77 -12.96
C THR A 62 -44.54 5.36 -11.58
N ASP A 63 -45.61 6.14 -11.46
CA ASP A 63 -45.96 6.83 -10.21
C ASP A 63 -46.18 5.85 -9.04
N LYS A 64 -46.59 4.61 -9.34
CA LYS A 64 -46.69 3.52 -8.37
C LYS A 64 -45.35 3.14 -7.73
N ILE A 65 -44.23 3.25 -8.45
CA ILE A 65 -42.87 2.99 -7.91
C ILE A 65 -42.40 4.18 -7.07
N LYS A 66 -42.81 5.41 -7.43
CA LYS A 66 -42.48 6.62 -6.66
C LYS A 66 -43.14 6.62 -5.28
N GLU A 67 -44.36 6.11 -5.16
CA GLU A 67 -45.08 6.05 -3.88
C GLU A 67 -44.53 4.95 -2.95
N THR A 68 -44.21 3.76 -3.48
CA THR A 68 -43.73 2.63 -2.67
C THR A 68 -42.28 2.79 -2.18
N ASP A 69 -41.42 3.46 -2.94
CA ASP A 69 -40.01 3.68 -2.55
C ASP A 69 -39.83 4.80 -1.50
N ILE A 70 -40.83 5.66 -1.27
CA ILE A 70 -40.76 6.73 -0.27
C ILE A 70 -40.91 6.18 1.17
N GLU A 71 -41.62 5.08 1.37
CA GLU A 71 -41.81 4.48 2.70
C GLU A 71 -40.73 3.45 3.07
N GLY A 72 -40.11 2.78 2.09
CA GLY A 72 -39.12 1.72 2.34
C GLY A 72 -37.65 2.16 2.44
N VAL A 73 -37.29 3.36 1.97
CA VAL A 73 -35.87 3.78 1.82
C VAL A 73 -35.50 4.98 2.71
N LEU A 74 -36.37 5.40 3.62
CA LEU A 74 -36.02 6.38 4.66
C LEU A 74 -35.25 5.74 5.83
N CYS A 75 -34.17 5.02 5.52
CA CYS A 75 -33.07 4.86 6.46
C CYS A 75 -31.72 4.93 5.72
N ASN A 76 -31.02 6.05 5.93
CA ASN A 76 -29.57 6.20 5.83
C ASN A 76 -28.88 6.30 4.46
N SER A 77 -29.42 7.06 3.51
CA SER A 77 -28.55 7.56 2.42
C SER A 77 -29.00 8.88 1.81
N ASN A 78 -28.82 9.99 2.52
CA ASN A 78 -28.76 11.31 1.87
C ASN A 78 -27.77 12.25 2.57
N LYS A 79 -26.49 11.89 2.46
CA LYS A 79 -25.39 12.87 2.42
C LYS A 79 -24.69 12.68 1.07
N LYS A 80 -24.89 13.58 0.11
CA LYS A 80 -23.80 14.21 -0.66
C LYS A 80 -24.30 15.26 -1.67
N PRO A 81 -23.47 16.28 -1.99
CA PRO A 81 -23.79 17.39 -2.89
C PRO A 81 -23.89 16.93 -4.36
N PRO A 82 -24.44 17.76 -5.27
CA PRO A 82 -24.62 17.38 -6.67
C PRO A 82 -23.26 17.16 -7.35
N GLY A 83 -23.07 15.97 -7.94
CA GLY A 83 -21.84 15.64 -8.69
C GLY A 83 -21.24 14.24 -8.46
N GLN A 84 -21.80 13.40 -7.58
CA GLN A 84 -21.35 12.01 -7.43
C GLN A 84 -22.54 11.05 -7.50
N SER A 85 -22.96 10.72 -8.71
CA SER A 85 -23.82 9.56 -8.94
C SER A 85 -23.11 8.30 -8.42
N LEU A 86 -23.84 7.46 -7.67
CA LEU A 86 -23.39 6.10 -7.38
C LEU A 86 -23.16 5.40 -8.72
N SER A 87 -21.92 4.99 -8.98
CA SER A 87 -21.61 4.29 -10.22
C SER A 87 -22.47 3.03 -10.33
N ARG A 88 -22.88 2.69 -11.55
CA ARG A 88 -23.69 1.48 -11.82
C ARG A 88 -23.06 0.20 -11.25
N ALA A 89 -21.73 0.15 -11.21
CA ALA A 89 -20.98 -0.92 -10.56
C ALA A 89 -21.24 -1.01 -9.04
N ARG A 90 -21.31 0.14 -8.37
CA ARG A 90 -21.57 0.21 -6.93
C ARG A 90 -23.00 -0.18 -6.57
N LEU A 91 -23.99 0.21 -7.40
CA LEU A 91 -25.37 -0.25 -7.26
C LEU A 91 -25.49 -1.76 -7.42
N ARG A 92 -24.81 -2.35 -8.42
CA ARG A 92 -24.78 -3.80 -8.63
C ARG A 92 -24.17 -4.55 -7.44
N CYS A 93 -23.07 -4.05 -6.86
CA CYS A 93 -22.49 -4.64 -5.66
C CYS A 93 -23.45 -4.63 -4.47
N ILE A 94 -24.22 -3.54 -4.28
CA ILE A 94 -25.19 -3.43 -3.19
C ILE A 94 -26.36 -4.39 -3.42
N GLN A 95 -26.92 -4.43 -4.64
CA GLN A 95 -28.00 -5.35 -5.01
C GLN A 95 -27.60 -6.82 -4.80
N ASN A 96 -26.41 -7.21 -5.26
CA ASN A 96 -25.91 -8.57 -5.06
C ASN A 96 -25.70 -8.89 -3.57
N SER A 97 -25.19 -7.94 -2.78
CA SER A 97 -25.04 -8.14 -1.33
C SER A 97 -26.40 -8.33 -0.65
N LEU A 98 -27.39 -7.51 -0.98
CA LEU A 98 -28.73 -7.61 -0.41
C LEU A 98 -29.40 -8.93 -0.76
N ALA A 99 -29.22 -9.43 -1.99
CA ALA A 99 -29.75 -10.71 -2.43
C ALA A 99 -29.13 -11.92 -1.71
N HIS A 100 -27.88 -11.84 -1.24
CA HIS A 100 -27.18 -12.97 -0.65
C HIS A 100 -27.02 -12.92 0.88
N THR A 101 -27.06 -11.73 1.48
CA THR A 101 -26.78 -11.53 2.92
C THR A 101 -27.90 -10.84 3.69
N ASN A 102 -29.05 -10.58 3.05
CA ASN A 102 -30.20 -9.86 3.62
C ASN A 102 -29.84 -8.52 4.29
N GLY A 103 -28.73 -7.89 3.86
CA GLY A 103 -28.19 -6.72 4.53
C GLY A 103 -27.21 -5.93 3.66
N SER A 104 -26.91 -4.72 4.12
CA SER A 104 -25.89 -3.88 3.49
C SER A 104 -24.53 -4.57 3.54
N PRO A 105 -23.70 -4.49 2.48
CA PRO A 105 -22.40 -5.13 2.46
C PRO A 105 -21.53 -4.64 3.62
N LEU A 106 -21.01 -5.59 4.40
CA LEU A 106 -20.01 -5.29 5.43
C LEU A 106 -18.75 -4.72 4.77
N ASP A 107 -18.14 -3.74 5.43
CA ASP A 107 -16.91 -3.13 4.97
C ASP A 107 -15.74 -4.11 5.11
N LYS A 108 -15.41 -4.80 4.02
CA LYS A 108 -14.25 -5.72 3.93
C LYS A 108 -13.01 -5.04 3.33
N ARG A 109 -12.93 -3.71 3.31
CA ARG A 109 -11.73 -3.01 2.80
C ARG A 109 -10.49 -3.48 3.56
N GLY A 110 -9.43 -3.80 2.81
CA GLY A 110 -8.16 -4.29 3.36
C GLY A 110 -8.13 -5.77 3.75
N GLN A 111 -9.27 -6.49 3.70
CA GLN A 111 -9.37 -7.92 4.06
C GLN A 111 -9.38 -8.86 2.85
N HIS A 112 -8.93 -8.39 1.68
CA HIS A 112 -8.88 -9.19 0.47
C HIS A 112 -7.72 -10.20 0.52
N GLN A 113 -8.02 -11.49 0.29
CA GLN A 113 -7.00 -12.54 0.21
C GLN A 113 -6.26 -12.53 -1.15
N ASN A 114 -6.86 -11.95 -2.20
CA ASN A 114 -6.28 -11.86 -3.55
C ASN A 114 -5.23 -10.73 -3.70
N ARG A 115 -4.47 -10.41 -2.65
CA ARG A 115 -3.40 -9.42 -2.76
C ARG A 115 -2.16 -10.13 -3.34
N PRO A 116 -1.70 -9.81 -4.57
CA PRO A 116 -0.64 -10.56 -5.23
C PRO A 116 0.70 -10.52 -4.47
N ASN A 117 0.92 -9.46 -3.68
CA ASN A 117 2.12 -9.28 -2.88
C ASN A 117 1.80 -9.41 -1.39
N LYS A 118 1.21 -10.55 -0.98
CA LYS A 118 1.01 -10.86 0.43
C LYS A 118 2.36 -11.31 1.01
N THR A 119 2.78 -10.71 2.11
CA THR A 119 3.98 -11.15 2.83
C THR A 119 3.82 -12.60 3.29
N SER A 120 4.90 -13.38 3.28
CA SER A 120 4.90 -14.71 3.90
C SER A 120 4.67 -14.59 5.41
N PRO A 121 3.97 -15.54 6.04
CA PRO A 121 3.72 -15.52 7.48
C PRO A 121 5.00 -15.53 8.32
N GLU A 122 6.06 -16.18 7.83
CA GLU A 122 7.38 -16.18 8.46
C GLU A 122 8.01 -14.78 8.48
N LEU A 123 8.06 -14.11 7.32
CA LEU A 123 8.54 -12.72 7.25
C LEU A 123 7.70 -11.77 8.09
N ASP A 124 6.37 -11.94 8.15
CA ASP A 124 5.51 -11.16 9.05
C ASP A 124 5.87 -11.39 10.53
N PHE A 125 6.24 -12.60 10.92
CA PHE A 125 6.71 -12.91 12.27
C PHE A 125 8.05 -12.21 12.58
N LEU A 126 9.01 -12.27 11.67
CA LEU A 126 10.30 -11.59 11.81
C LEU A 126 10.13 -10.07 11.91
N ILE A 127 9.25 -9.48 11.09
CA ILE A 127 8.91 -8.07 11.17
C ILE A 127 8.31 -7.72 12.54
N GLN A 128 7.42 -8.56 13.07
CA GLN A 128 6.83 -8.33 14.39
C GLN A 128 7.85 -8.46 15.52
N GLN A 129 8.77 -9.43 15.45
CA GLN A 129 9.84 -9.57 16.44
C GLN A 129 10.77 -8.35 16.42
N HIS A 130 11.17 -7.89 15.22
CA HIS A 130 11.98 -6.68 15.07
C HIS A 130 11.28 -5.44 15.61
N ILE A 131 9.99 -5.27 15.32
CA ILE A 131 9.22 -4.12 15.85
C ILE A 131 9.14 -4.17 17.38
N LYS A 132 9.06 -5.37 17.98
CA LYS A 132 9.01 -5.57 19.44
C LYS A 132 10.36 -5.38 20.12
N SER A 133 11.48 -5.43 19.40
CA SER A 133 12.81 -5.22 19.98
C SER A 133 13.06 -3.74 20.32
N PHE A 134 12.35 -2.81 19.67
CA PHE A 134 12.46 -1.39 19.98
C PHE A 134 11.82 -1.03 21.33
N PRO A 135 12.41 -0.07 22.08
CA PRO A 135 11.82 0.40 23.32
C PRO A 135 10.47 1.07 23.05
N ALA A 136 9.41 0.44 23.54
CA ALA A 136 8.06 0.96 23.41
C ALA A 136 7.71 1.84 24.62
N ARG A 137 6.94 2.89 24.40
CA ARG A 137 6.50 3.82 25.45
C ARG A 137 4.98 3.87 25.51
N GLN A 138 4.46 4.07 26.71
CA GLN A 138 3.03 4.28 26.90
C GLN A 138 2.67 5.73 26.57
N SER A 139 1.53 5.95 25.91
CA SER A 139 1.11 7.32 25.59
C SER A 139 0.76 8.09 26.86
N HIS A 140 1.39 9.24 27.10
CA HIS A 140 1.12 10.11 28.25
C HIS A 140 -0.37 10.46 28.41
N TYR A 141 -1.05 10.77 27.31
CA TYR A 141 -2.42 11.28 27.32
C TYR A 141 -3.52 10.22 27.50
N SER A 142 -3.20 8.93 27.39
CA SER A 142 -4.24 7.88 27.42
C SER A 142 -3.91 6.66 28.28
N ILE A 143 -2.90 6.78 29.16
CA ILE A 143 -2.44 5.74 30.11
C ILE A 143 -3.61 5.07 30.83
N ARG A 144 -4.50 5.88 31.44
CA ARG A 144 -5.63 5.38 32.24
C ARG A 144 -6.71 4.67 31.42
N LYS A 145 -6.83 4.99 30.13
CA LYS A 145 -7.89 4.45 29.25
C LYS A 145 -7.42 3.22 28.46
N ASN A 146 -6.11 3.08 28.21
CA ASN A 146 -5.54 1.99 27.42
C ASN A 146 -4.18 1.57 27.99
N PRO A 147 -4.14 0.88 29.15
CA PRO A 147 -2.88 0.51 29.79
C PRO A 147 -2.00 -0.42 28.94
N GLN A 148 -2.62 -1.24 28.09
CA GLN A 148 -1.93 -2.25 27.27
C GLN A 148 -1.43 -1.74 25.92
N ARG A 149 -1.62 -0.44 25.61
CA ARG A 149 -1.25 0.11 24.30
C ARG A 149 0.08 0.83 24.37
N PHE A 150 1.09 0.23 23.74
CA PHE A 150 2.43 0.78 23.61
C PHE A 150 2.64 1.38 22.22
N TYR A 151 3.45 2.41 22.16
CA TYR A 151 3.80 3.14 20.95
C TYR A 151 5.30 3.12 20.76
N LEU A 152 5.74 3.05 19.51
CA LEU A 152 7.15 3.23 19.16
C LEU A 152 7.55 4.70 19.39
N HIS A 153 8.85 4.93 19.54
CA HIS A 153 9.39 6.27 19.72
C HIS A 153 9.09 7.18 18.51
N GLU A 154 8.84 8.47 18.75
CA GLU A 154 8.48 9.44 17.69
C GLU A 154 9.59 9.66 16.67
N THR A 155 10.85 9.51 17.11
CA THR A 155 12.01 9.61 16.21
C THR A 155 12.20 8.36 15.36
N LEU A 156 11.50 7.26 15.64
CA LEU A 156 11.69 6.00 14.92
C LEU A 156 10.87 6.04 13.63
N THR A 157 11.53 6.40 12.53
CA THR A 157 10.90 6.42 11.21
C THR A 157 10.91 5.03 10.56
N VAL A 158 9.97 4.78 9.64
CA VAL A 158 9.93 3.54 8.84
C VAL A 158 11.25 3.30 8.08
N LYS A 159 11.96 4.38 7.74
CA LYS A 159 13.25 4.31 7.06
C LYS A 159 14.35 3.80 7.98
N GLU A 160 14.35 4.24 9.24
CA GLU A 160 15.34 3.79 10.23
C GLU A 160 15.05 2.37 10.69
N THR A 161 13.78 1.99 10.88
CA THR A 161 13.43 0.61 11.20
C THR A 161 13.82 -0.36 10.10
N TYR A 162 13.62 0.03 8.84
CA TYR A 162 14.07 -0.75 7.70
C TYR A 162 15.60 -0.81 7.62
N ARG A 163 16.29 0.30 7.89
CA ARG A 163 17.76 0.35 7.85
C ARG A 163 18.38 -0.54 8.93
N SER A 164 17.85 -0.54 10.15
CA SER A 164 18.35 -1.41 11.22
C SER A 164 18.07 -2.88 10.91
N ALA A 165 16.86 -3.22 10.46
CA ALA A 165 16.52 -4.58 10.02
C ALA A 165 17.43 -5.05 8.89
N TYR A 166 17.66 -4.19 7.90
CA TYR A 166 18.51 -4.50 6.76
C TYR A 166 19.97 -4.67 7.17
N GLN A 167 20.45 -3.89 8.13
CA GLN A 167 21.83 -4.02 8.63
C GLN A 167 22.04 -5.33 9.42
N GLU A 168 21.00 -5.81 10.11
CA GLU A 168 21.00 -7.15 10.72
C GLU A 168 20.90 -8.26 9.67
N LEU A 169 20.11 -8.07 8.60
CA LEU A 169 19.89 -9.09 7.58
C LEU A 169 20.96 -9.17 6.46
N THR A 170 21.70 -8.08 6.18
CA THR A 170 22.57 -8.00 4.98
C THR A 170 23.97 -8.50 5.15
N CYS A 171 24.31 -9.04 6.32
CA CYS A 171 25.51 -9.83 6.38
C CYS A 171 25.25 -11.17 7.00
N THR A 172 24.59 -12.03 6.23
CA THR A 172 24.60 -13.49 6.45
C THR A 172 26.01 -13.98 6.75
N MET A 173 27.04 -13.40 6.12
CA MET A 173 28.44 -13.73 6.43
C MET A 173 28.87 -13.25 7.82
N TYR A 174 28.40 -12.11 8.31
CA TYR A 174 28.66 -11.59 9.65
C TYR A 174 27.97 -12.45 10.69
N ASP A 175 26.73 -12.84 10.45
CA ASP A 175 25.99 -13.73 11.35
C ASP A 175 26.63 -15.12 11.38
N MET A 176 27.04 -15.66 10.24
CA MET A 176 27.79 -16.92 10.17
C MET A 176 29.14 -16.82 10.92
N LEU A 177 29.90 -15.75 10.71
CA LEU A 177 31.18 -15.55 11.42
C LEU A 177 30.96 -15.35 12.92
N ARG A 178 29.90 -14.64 13.32
CA ARG A 178 29.54 -14.45 14.72
C ARG A 178 29.17 -15.77 15.39
N GLN A 179 28.32 -16.57 14.76
CA GLN A 179 27.95 -17.90 15.27
C GLN A 179 29.17 -18.82 15.36
N LYS A 180 30.06 -18.79 14.36
CA LYS A 180 31.33 -19.55 14.40
C LYS A 180 32.24 -19.10 15.52
N ILE A 181 32.32 -17.80 15.83
CA ILE A 181 33.11 -17.27 16.94
C ILE A 181 32.52 -17.74 18.28
N GLU A 182 31.20 -17.66 18.45
CA GLU A 182 30.53 -18.07 19.69
C GLU A 182 30.62 -19.59 19.93
N ALA A 183 30.63 -20.40 18.86
CA ALA A 183 30.76 -21.84 18.96
C ALA A 183 32.21 -22.34 19.15
N ASN A 184 33.23 -21.50 18.90
CA ASN A 184 34.61 -21.95 18.90
C ASN A 184 35.20 -22.01 20.31
N LYS A 185 35.77 -23.17 20.69
CA LYS A 185 36.47 -23.37 21.97
C LYS A 185 37.97 -23.09 21.87
N ASN A 186 38.53 -23.11 20.65
CA ASN A 186 39.95 -22.89 20.42
C ASN A 186 40.25 -21.38 20.32
N GLU A 187 41.11 -20.89 21.21
CA GLU A 187 41.46 -19.46 21.26
C GLU A 187 42.12 -18.95 19.96
N GLN A 188 42.98 -19.76 19.34
CA GLN A 188 43.66 -19.36 18.10
C GLN A 188 42.70 -19.26 16.90
N GLU A 189 41.72 -20.15 16.82
CA GLU A 189 40.74 -20.16 15.73
C GLU A 189 39.71 -19.02 15.91
N GLY A 190 39.33 -18.74 17.16
CA GLY A 190 38.52 -17.56 17.50
C GLY A 190 39.18 -16.25 17.08
N LYS A 191 40.50 -16.10 17.29
CA LYS A 191 41.25 -14.91 16.81
C LYS A 191 41.24 -14.78 15.28
N LYS A 192 41.36 -15.89 14.54
CA LYS A 192 41.30 -15.88 13.07
C LYS A 192 39.91 -15.45 12.56
N LEU A 193 38.85 -16.04 13.12
CA LEU A 193 37.47 -15.70 12.75
C LEU A 193 37.11 -14.25 13.12
N ALA A 194 37.63 -13.74 14.24
CA ALA A 194 37.46 -12.34 14.62
C ALA A 194 38.14 -11.38 13.63
N ALA A 195 39.37 -11.70 13.19
CA ALA A 195 40.06 -10.92 12.16
C ALA A 195 39.32 -10.95 10.81
N GLU A 196 38.77 -12.10 10.42
CA GLU A 196 37.96 -12.24 9.20
C GLU A 196 36.67 -11.39 9.28
N LYS A 197 36.01 -11.39 10.44
CA LYS A 197 34.85 -10.55 10.72
C LYS A 197 35.18 -9.05 10.61
N GLU A 198 36.28 -8.60 11.19
CA GLU A 198 36.72 -7.20 11.09
C GLU A 198 37.06 -6.82 9.65
N LEU A 199 37.80 -7.67 8.93
CA LEU A 199 38.12 -7.46 7.53
C LEU A 199 36.86 -7.32 6.68
N HIS A 200 35.84 -8.14 6.94
CA HIS A 200 34.57 -8.02 6.24
C HIS A 200 33.88 -6.67 6.50
N LEU A 201 33.78 -6.24 7.76
CA LEU A 201 33.18 -4.96 8.11
C LEU A 201 33.92 -3.80 7.43
N TRP A 202 35.25 -3.84 7.40
CA TRP A 202 36.07 -2.82 6.74
C TRP A 202 35.84 -2.78 5.23
N LYS A 203 35.79 -3.95 4.56
CA LYS A 203 35.44 -4.04 3.14
C LYS A 203 34.04 -3.49 2.86
N ALA A 204 33.06 -3.81 3.71
CA ALA A 204 31.70 -3.30 3.57
C ALA A 204 31.66 -1.78 3.74
N GLU A 205 32.36 -1.24 4.73
CA GLU A 205 32.45 0.21 4.97
C GLU A 205 33.12 0.94 3.79
N ALA A 206 34.24 0.42 3.28
CA ALA A 206 34.93 0.95 2.10
C ALA A 206 34.01 0.94 0.87
N PHE A 207 33.29 -0.16 0.64
CA PHE A 207 32.30 -0.24 -0.44
C PHE A 207 31.20 0.82 -0.28
N TYR A 208 30.63 0.95 0.92
CA TYR A 208 29.57 1.92 1.17
C TYR A 208 30.05 3.37 1.14
N SER A 209 31.30 3.66 1.51
CA SER A 209 31.88 5.00 1.41
C SER A 209 32.05 5.41 -0.05
N LEU A 210 32.59 4.53 -0.90
CA LEU A 210 32.65 4.74 -2.35
C LEU A 210 31.25 4.92 -2.95
N LYS A 211 30.31 4.03 -2.62
CA LYS A 211 28.93 4.13 -3.12
C LYS A 211 28.27 5.46 -2.75
N ARG A 212 28.50 5.96 -1.52
CA ARG A 212 27.99 7.28 -1.09
C ARG A 212 28.62 8.42 -1.88
N LYS A 213 29.94 8.39 -2.08
CA LYS A 213 30.67 9.39 -2.86
C LYS A 213 30.13 9.48 -4.29
N TRP A 214 30.08 8.36 -5.01
CA TRP A 214 29.60 8.30 -6.39
C TRP A 214 28.12 8.68 -6.52
N LYS A 215 27.29 8.35 -5.52
CA LYS A 215 25.90 8.81 -5.48
C LYS A 215 25.79 10.33 -5.35
N GLN A 216 26.66 10.97 -4.56
CA GLN A 216 26.69 12.43 -4.45
C GLN A 216 27.13 13.07 -5.77
N GLU A 217 28.17 12.53 -6.41
CA GLU A 217 28.65 13.01 -7.71
C GLU A 217 27.59 12.87 -8.81
N ALA A 218 26.84 11.77 -8.80
CA ALA A 218 25.69 11.57 -9.69
C ALA A 218 24.56 12.57 -9.44
N HIS A 219 24.27 12.90 -8.18
CA HIS A 219 23.30 13.97 -7.87
C HIS A 219 23.74 15.34 -8.38
N THR A 220 25.05 15.59 -8.48
CA THR A 220 25.59 16.82 -9.07
C THR A 220 25.71 16.76 -10.61
N ASN A 221 25.18 15.72 -11.26
CA ASN A 221 25.31 15.45 -12.71
C ASN A 221 26.77 15.38 -13.20
N LYS A 222 27.74 15.11 -12.31
CA LYS A 222 29.17 14.99 -12.67
C LYS A 222 29.53 13.60 -13.17
N ALA A 223 28.75 12.59 -12.77
CA ALA A 223 28.96 11.20 -13.15
C ALA A 223 27.62 10.49 -13.39
N THR A 224 27.59 9.52 -14.29
CA THR A 224 26.47 8.58 -14.42
C THR A 224 26.88 7.27 -13.75
N VAL A 225 26.13 6.83 -12.74
CA VAL A 225 26.47 5.65 -11.94
C VAL A 225 25.53 4.51 -12.30
N ILE A 226 26.09 3.40 -12.78
CA ILE A 226 25.39 2.13 -12.97
C ILE A 226 25.75 1.24 -11.78
N SER A 227 24.75 0.84 -11.00
CA SER A 227 24.93 -0.10 -9.90
C SER A 227 24.35 -1.47 -10.28
N PHE A 228 25.19 -2.50 -10.28
CA PHE A 228 24.75 -3.88 -10.42
C PHE A 228 24.31 -4.43 -9.06
N ASP A 229 23.11 -4.98 -9.00
CA ASP A 229 22.56 -5.60 -7.79
C ASP A 229 22.93 -7.09 -7.75
N PHE A 230 24.12 -7.39 -7.26
CA PHE A 230 24.58 -8.78 -7.09
C PHE A 230 23.80 -9.55 -6.01
N MET A 231 22.96 -8.88 -5.21
CA MET A 231 22.12 -9.58 -4.22
C MET A 231 21.03 -10.44 -4.87
N GLN A 232 20.75 -10.27 -6.16
CA GLN A 232 19.83 -11.13 -6.90
C GLN A 232 20.37 -12.57 -7.07
N ASN A 233 21.68 -12.75 -6.93
CA ASN A 233 22.33 -14.05 -7.04
C ASN A 233 22.43 -14.79 -5.70
N LEU A 234 22.03 -14.17 -4.58
CA LEU A 234 21.95 -14.85 -3.29
C LEU A 234 20.64 -15.66 -3.28
N ASN A 235 20.78 -16.97 -3.09
CA ASN A 235 19.70 -17.95 -3.15
C ASN A 235 18.50 -17.47 -2.31
N GLU A 236 17.30 -17.49 -2.93
CA GLU A 236 15.98 -17.04 -2.43
C GLU A 236 15.47 -15.67 -2.90
N SER A 237 16.17 -14.94 -3.79
CA SER A 237 15.49 -13.85 -4.48
C SER A 237 14.47 -14.41 -5.49
N ILE A 238 13.22 -13.92 -5.39
CA ILE A 238 12.09 -14.24 -6.26
C ILE A 238 12.43 -13.83 -7.69
N GLY A 239 13.18 -14.68 -8.40
CA GLY A 239 13.35 -14.57 -9.84
C GLY A 239 11.97 -14.69 -10.46
N ARG A 240 11.46 -13.62 -11.07
CA ARG A 240 10.29 -13.74 -11.95
C ARG A 240 10.66 -14.77 -13.01
N LYS A 241 10.00 -15.93 -12.98
CA LYS A 241 10.19 -16.95 -14.00
C LYS A 241 9.92 -16.29 -15.34
N ALA A 242 10.80 -16.51 -16.32
CA ALA A 242 10.69 -15.88 -17.65
C ALA A 242 9.32 -16.10 -18.31
N THR A 243 8.61 -17.17 -17.92
CA THR A 243 7.27 -17.51 -18.39
C THR A 243 6.16 -16.56 -17.91
N ASP A 244 6.37 -15.82 -16.83
CA ASP A 244 5.33 -14.95 -16.24
C ASP A 244 5.22 -13.58 -16.93
N ALA A 245 6.16 -13.27 -17.84
CA ALA A 245 6.18 -12.01 -18.58
C ALA A 245 5.10 -11.94 -19.69
N LEU A 246 4.67 -13.08 -20.25
CA LEU A 246 3.67 -13.12 -21.32
C LEU A 246 2.22 -12.97 -20.84
N ALA A 247 1.93 -13.18 -19.54
CA ALA A 247 0.57 -13.14 -19.02
C ALA A 247 0.16 -11.80 -18.38
N SER A 248 1.09 -10.86 -18.21
CA SER A 248 0.84 -9.60 -17.46
C SER A 248 0.66 -8.37 -18.36
N THR A 249 -0.16 -8.49 -19.41
CA THR A 249 -0.72 -7.32 -20.11
C THR A 249 -2.19 -7.16 -19.76
N LYS A 250 -2.46 -6.62 -18.57
CA LYS A 250 -3.69 -5.85 -18.22
C LYS A 250 -3.65 -5.43 -16.75
N ILE A 251 -2.81 -4.45 -16.41
CA ILE A 251 -3.00 -3.66 -15.19
C ILE A 251 -2.98 -2.17 -15.56
N THR A 252 -4.17 -1.59 -15.67
CA THR A 252 -4.39 -0.16 -15.78
C THR A 252 -4.25 0.50 -14.40
N ARG A 253 -3.15 1.23 -14.13
CA ARG A 253 -3.19 2.67 -13.75
C ARG A 253 -1.79 3.28 -13.52
N CYS A 254 -1.72 4.55 -13.95
CA CYS A 254 -0.87 5.66 -13.50
C CYS A 254 0.48 5.92 -14.22
N LYS A 255 0.43 7.03 -14.99
CA LYS A 255 1.44 7.72 -15.79
C LYS A 255 1.91 6.95 -17.03
N ARG A 256 1.85 7.64 -18.16
CA ARG A 256 2.27 7.23 -19.50
C ARG A 256 3.74 6.84 -19.44
N LYS A 257 4.03 5.59 -19.05
CA LYS A 257 5.34 4.98 -19.26
C LYS A 257 5.39 4.65 -20.74
N GLU A 258 6.42 5.13 -21.41
CA GLU A 258 6.82 4.61 -22.71
C GLU A 258 6.75 3.08 -22.68
N LYS A 259 6.28 2.48 -23.78
CA LYS A 259 6.26 1.02 -23.93
C LYS A 259 7.72 0.57 -23.87
N VAL A 260 8.18 0.17 -22.69
CA VAL A 260 9.45 -0.53 -22.55
C VAL A 260 9.25 -1.88 -23.22
N THR A 261 9.83 -2.05 -24.40
CA THR A 261 9.93 -3.34 -25.08
C THR A 261 10.70 -4.28 -24.17
N VAL A 262 10.12 -5.45 -23.90
CA VAL A 262 10.78 -6.50 -23.13
C VAL A 262 11.81 -7.13 -24.06
N GLU A 263 13.10 -6.99 -23.74
CA GLU A 263 14.19 -7.58 -24.52
C GLU A 263 14.08 -9.10 -24.45
N THR A 264 14.04 -9.75 -25.61
CA THR A 264 14.05 -11.21 -25.72
C THR A 264 15.49 -11.73 -25.83
N PRO A 265 15.81 -12.93 -25.32
CA PRO A 265 17.16 -13.50 -25.42
C PRO A 265 17.68 -13.61 -26.86
N GLN A 266 16.80 -13.70 -27.87
CA GLN A 266 17.18 -13.70 -29.28
C GLN A 266 17.67 -12.32 -29.78
N GLU A 267 17.28 -11.23 -29.12
CA GLU A 267 17.64 -9.86 -29.50
C GLU A 267 18.96 -9.40 -28.86
N TRP A 268 19.50 -10.14 -27.88
CA TRP A 268 20.67 -9.74 -27.11
C TRP A 268 21.94 -9.60 -27.94
N ASP A 269 22.17 -10.48 -28.91
CA ASP A 269 23.34 -10.39 -29.79
C ASP A 269 23.29 -9.11 -30.63
N ALA A 270 22.11 -8.76 -31.16
CA ALA A 270 21.91 -7.53 -31.90
C ALA A 270 22.09 -6.30 -31.00
N ILE A 271 21.57 -6.32 -29.76
CA ILE A 271 21.73 -5.24 -28.78
C ILE A 271 23.22 -5.05 -28.44
N MET A 272 23.94 -6.14 -28.15
CA MET A 272 25.37 -6.10 -27.82
C MET A 272 26.22 -5.58 -28.98
N VAL A 273 25.92 -5.99 -30.22
CA VAL A 273 26.58 -5.46 -31.42
C VAL A 273 26.28 -3.96 -31.57
N THR A 274 25.03 -3.54 -31.36
CA THR A 274 24.64 -2.13 -31.49
C THR A 274 25.32 -1.25 -30.42
N CYS A 275 25.42 -1.73 -29.18
CA CYS A 275 26.13 -1.06 -28.09
C CYS A 275 27.63 -0.94 -28.37
N ARG A 276 28.26 -1.95 -29.00
CA ARG A 276 29.67 -1.87 -29.43
C ARG A 276 29.90 -0.88 -30.56
N LEU A 277 28.94 -0.73 -31.47
CA LEU A 277 29.02 0.19 -32.61
C LEU A 277 28.76 1.66 -32.25
N LYS A 278 28.13 1.95 -31.10
CA LYS A 278 27.86 3.31 -30.60
C LYS A 278 28.18 3.44 -29.10
N PRO A 279 29.46 3.54 -28.72
CA PRO A 279 29.85 3.64 -27.31
C PRO A 279 29.41 4.97 -26.68
N SER A 280 29.23 6.06 -27.44
CA SER A 280 28.80 7.36 -26.90
C SER A 280 27.37 7.29 -26.32
N PRO A 281 27.11 7.72 -25.06
CA PRO A 281 27.94 8.56 -24.18
C PRO A 281 28.78 7.82 -23.11
N PHE A 282 29.02 6.52 -23.25
CA PHE A 282 29.67 5.69 -22.24
C PHE A 282 31.12 5.33 -22.62
N ASP A 283 32.07 5.67 -21.76
CA ASP A 283 33.42 5.11 -21.79
C ASP A 283 33.38 3.67 -21.25
N VAL A 284 33.48 2.70 -22.15
CA VAL A 284 33.55 1.28 -21.78
C VAL A 284 35.01 0.93 -21.54
N ILE A 285 35.43 0.86 -20.28
CA ILE A 285 36.75 0.36 -19.88
C ILE A 285 36.69 -1.17 -19.94
N THR A 286 37.21 -1.75 -21.02
CA THR A 286 37.45 -3.20 -21.09
C THR A 286 38.69 -3.56 -20.30
N LEU A 287 38.51 -4.23 -19.16
CA LEU A 287 39.57 -4.98 -18.51
C LEU A 287 39.81 -6.25 -19.35
N GLY A 288 40.86 -6.25 -20.16
CA GLY A 288 41.22 -7.40 -20.98
C GLY A 288 41.59 -8.59 -20.11
N HIS A 289 40.72 -9.61 -20.08
CA HIS A 289 41.17 -10.98 -19.91
C HIS A 289 41.32 -11.54 -21.32
N GLU A 290 42.55 -11.80 -21.75
CA GLU A 290 42.83 -12.56 -22.96
C GLU A 290 42.25 -13.98 -22.78
N ALA A 291 41.16 -14.26 -23.49
CA ALA A 291 40.59 -15.59 -23.58
C ALA A 291 40.13 -15.82 -25.02
N ASP A 292 41.05 -16.34 -25.83
CA ASP A 292 40.78 -16.89 -27.16
C ASP A 292 39.98 -18.19 -27.04
N VAL A 293 38.64 -18.13 -27.07
CA VAL A 293 37.85 -19.28 -27.56
C VAL A 293 36.49 -18.81 -28.12
N GLY A 294 36.25 -19.07 -29.40
CA GLY A 294 34.97 -18.77 -30.06
C GLY A 294 33.81 -19.59 -29.50
N TYR A 295 32.65 -18.95 -29.35
CA TYR A 295 31.41 -19.56 -28.87
C TYR A 295 30.74 -20.41 -29.95
N GLY A 296 31.25 -21.63 -30.16
CA GLY A 296 30.55 -22.70 -30.87
C GLY A 296 29.90 -23.66 -29.87
N THR A 297 28.59 -23.89 -30.01
CA THR A 297 27.78 -24.94 -29.37
C THR A 297 27.53 -24.84 -27.85
N LYS A 298 26.35 -24.29 -27.49
CA LYS A 298 25.70 -24.51 -26.18
C LYS A 298 25.21 -25.95 -26.10
N LEU A 299 26.05 -26.89 -25.67
CA LEU A 299 25.59 -28.16 -25.10
C LEU A 299 26.64 -28.66 -24.10
N LYS A 300 26.28 -28.61 -22.80
CA LYS A 300 27.01 -29.16 -21.64
C LYS A 300 28.40 -28.56 -21.35
N PHE A 301 28.46 -27.27 -21.04
CA PHE A 301 29.61 -26.72 -20.32
C PHE A 301 29.21 -26.47 -18.86
N GLN A 302 29.60 -27.37 -17.96
CA GLN A 302 29.71 -27.06 -16.53
C GLN A 302 31.07 -26.41 -16.33
N GLN A 303 31.11 -25.09 -16.27
CA GLN A 303 32.30 -24.39 -15.78
C GLN A 303 32.16 -24.24 -14.28
N SER A 304 33.04 -24.90 -13.52
CA SER A 304 33.26 -24.52 -12.13
C SER A 304 33.99 -23.18 -12.13
N LEU A 305 33.52 -22.24 -11.30
CA LEU A 305 34.32 -21.06 -10.98
C LEU A 305 35.65 -21.54 -10.36
N PRO A 306 36.81 -21.00 -10.80
CA PRO A 306 38.11 -21.35 -10.22
C PRO A 306 38.19 -20.97 -8.74
#